data_AF-A0A3N0YI72-F1
#
_entry.id   AF-A0A3N0YI72-F1
#
_cell.length_a   1.000
_cell.length_b   1.000
_cell.length_c   1.000
_cell.angle_alpha   90.00
_cell.angle_beta   90.00
_cell.angle_gamma   90.00
#
_symmetry.space_group_name_H-M   'P 1'
#
loop_
_entity.id
_entity.type
_entity.pdbx_description
1 polymer ?
#
loop_
_entity_poly.entity_id
_entity_poly.type
_entity_poly.pdbx_seq_one_letter_code
_entity_poly.pdbx_strand_id
1 'polypeptide(L)'
;MARPAPYSGSAEDCSGFLLQCALVLEMQPHLYPNDTSKIAFIISQLQGKALQWVDSLWSQKGPAVQSYDSFVNHFREFSANPSLTPPLVSNFSI
;
A
#
# COMPACT_ATOMS: atom_id res chain seq x y z
N MET A 1 -3.30 13.07 -17.40
CA MET A 1 -3.31 11.72 -16.78
C MET A 1 -3.58 11.92 -15.30
N ALA A 2 -4.77 11.54 -14.83
CA ALA A 2 -5.20 11.78 -13.46
C ALA A 2 -4.33 10.94 -12.50
N ARG A 3 -3.51 11.62 -11.71
CA ARG A 3 -2.80 10.99 -10.59
C ARG A 3 -3.89 10.66 -9.55
N PRO A 4 -4.01 9.41 -9.07
CA PRO A 4 -4.92 9.09 -7.98
C PRO A 4 -4.69 10.06 -6.83
N ALA A 5 -5.77 10.48 -6.15
CA ALA A 5 -5.65 11.34 -4.99
C ALA A 5 -4.75 10.65 -3.96
N PRO A 6 -3.78 11.36 -3.36
CA PRO A 6 -2.88 10.74 -2.40
C PRO A 6 -3.67 10.17 -1.22
N TYR A 7 -3.56 8.86 -1.00
CA TYR A 7 -4.25 8.20 0.08
C TYR A 7 -3.51 8.48 1.39
N SER A 8 -4.15 9.28 2.25
CA SER A 8 -3.55 9.76 3.50
C SER A 8 -3.69 8.76 4.67
N GLY A 9 -4.28 7.58 4.45
CA GLY A 9 -4.44 6.55 5.48
C GLY A 9 -5.80 6.51 6.19
N SER A 10 -6.86 7.10 5.62
CA SER A 10 -8.19 7.09 6.23
C SER A 10 -8.92 5.77 5.95
N ALA A 11 -9.28 5.06 7.02
CA ALA A 11 -10.05 3.80 7.01
C ALA A 11 -11.27 3.81 6.08
N GLU A 12 -11.98 4.93 6.08
CA GLU A 12 -13.22 5.13 5.32
C GLU A 12 -12.99 5.13 3.80
N ASP A 13 -11.78 5.50 3.35
CA ASP A 13 -11.41 5.57 1.93
C ASP A 13 -10.63 4.33 1.46
N CYS A 14 -10.27 3.40 2.36
CA CYS A 14 -9.41 2.26 2.05
C CYS A 14 -10.00 1.38 0.94
N SER A 15 -11.31 1.11 1.04
CA SER A 15 -12.04 0.32 0.04
C SER A 15 -12.09 1.02 -1.32
N GLY A 16 -12.31 2.34 -1.33
CA GLY A 16 -12.33 3.14 -2.55
C GLY A 16 -10.95 3.22 -3.21
N PHE A 17 -9.90 3.38 -2.41
CA PHE A 17 -8.52 3.38 -2.85
C PHE A 17 -8.10 2.04 -3.46
N LEU A 18 -8.37 0.92 -2.77
CA LEU A 18 -8.07 -0.41 -3.30
C LEU A 18 -8.82 -0.69 -4.61
N LEU A 19 -10.07 -0.24 -4.71
CA LEU A 19 -10.85 -0.34 -5.94
C LEU A 19 -10.21 0.49 -7.07
N GLN A 20 -9.77 1.72 -6.81
CA GLN A 20 -9.06 2.53 -7.80
C GLN A 20 -7.75 1.86 -8.25
N CYS A 21 -6.97 1.32 -7.31
CA CYS A 21 -5.77 0.57 -7.65
C CYS A 21 -6.10 -0.64 -8.54
N ALA A 22 -7.09 -1.45 -8.17
CA ALA A 22 -7.52 -2.60 -8.96
C ALA A 22 -7.96 -2.20 -10.38
N LEU A 23 -8.71 -1.10 -10.53
CA LEU A 23 -9.12 -0.57 -11.82
C LEU A 23 -7.94 -0.14 -12.69
N VAL A 24 -6.92 0.50 -12.12
CA VAL A 24 -5.71 0.87 -12.87
C VAL A 24 -4.93 -0.37 -13.30
N LEU A 25 -4.83 -1.37 -12.43
CA LEU A 25 -4.18 -2.65 -12.74
C LEU A 25 -4.91 -3.40 -13.86
N GLU A 26 -6.25 -3.39 -13.87
CA GLU A 26 -7.06 -3.93 -14.96
C GLU A 26 -6.96 -3.12 -16.25
N MET A 27 -6.83 -1.80 -16.16
CA MET A 27 -6.66 -0.92 -17.32
C MET A 27 -5.26 -1.06 -17.94
N GLN A 28 -4.25 -1.44 -17.16
CA GLN A 28 -2.85 -1.52 -17.58
C GLN A 28 -2.19 -2.86 -17.20
N PRO A 29 -2.76 -4.00 -17.61
CA PRO A 29 -2.26 -5.33 -17.21
C PRO A 29 -0.84 -5.59 -17.73
N HIS A 30 -0.48 -4.97 -18.86
CA HIS A 30 0.86 -5.05 -19.46
C HIS A 30 1.94 -4.32 -18.65
N LEU A 31 1.59 -3.32 -17.84
CA LEU A 31 2.55 -2.58 -17.02
C LEU A 31 2.78 -3.22 -15.64
N TYR A 32 1.81 -4.03 -15.18
CA TYR A 32 1.86 -4.68 -13.88
C TYR A 32 1.67 -6.21 -13.97
N PRO A 33 2.55 -6.94 -14.70
CA PRO A 33 2.41 -8.39 -14.87
C PRO A 33 2.71 -9.19 -13.60
N ASN A 34 3.50 -8.62 -12.67
CA ASN A 34 3.92 -9.29 -11.44
C ASN A 34 3.25 -8.67 -10.21
N ASP A 35 3.00 -9.46 -9.18
CA ASP A 35 2.47 -8.99 -7.89
C ASP A 35 3.33 -7.87 -7.28
N THR A 36 4.66 -7.98 -7.38
CA THR A 36 5.59 -6.94 -6.93
C THR A 36 5.33 -5.59 -7.61
N SER A 37 5.06 -5.58 -8.92
CA SER A 37 4.76 -4.34 -9.67
C SER A 37 3.43 -3.74 -9.22
N LYS A 38 2.42 -4.59 -8.98
CA LYS A 38 1.11 -4.16 -8.45
C LYS A 38 1.24 -3.55 -7.06
N ILE A 39 1.97 -4.21 -6.17
CA ILE A 39 2.24 -3.75 -4.82
C ILE A 39 3.00 -2.42 -4.88
N ALA A 40 4.09 -2.33 -5.65
CA ALA A 40 4.87 -1.10 -5.79
C ALA A 40 4.02 0.09 -6.29
N PHE A 41 3.06 -0.15 -7.20
CA PHE A 41 2.12 0.87 -7.62
C PHE A 41 1.26 1.37 -6.45
N ILE A 42 0.66 0.45 -5.68
CA ILE A 42 -0.14 0.83 -4.50
C ILE A 42 0.71 1.66 -3.54
N ILE A 43 1.92 1.17 -3.21
CA ILE A 43 2.85 1.85 -2.31
C ILE A 43 3.15 3.28 -2.79
N SER A 44 3.37 3.46 -4.10
CA SER A 44 3.63 4.77 -4.69
C SER A 44 2.45 5.75 -4.57
N GLN A 45 1.23 5.26 -4.31
CA GLN A 45 0.06 6.10 -4.05
C GLN A 45 -0.17 6.37 -2.55
N LEU A 46 0.53 5.66 -1.65
CA LEU A 46 0.44 5.86 -0.21
C LEU A 46 1.26 7.06 0.24
N GLN A 47 0.76 7.77 1.25
CA GLN A 47 1.48 8.87 1.88
C GLN A 47 1.36 8.83 3.41
N GLY A 48 2.28 9.52 4.08
CA GLY A 48 2.27 9.67 5.54
C GLY A 48 2.38 8.34 6.30
N LYS A 49 1.41 8.07 7.18
CA LYS A 49 1.42 6.89 8.06
C LYS A 49 1.34 5.57 7.31
N ALA A 50 0.60 5.52 6.19
CA ALA A 50 0.50 4.32 5.38
C ALA A 50 1.83 3.97 4.71
N LEU A 51 2.56 4.98 4.24
CA LEU A 51 3.89 4.79 3.66
C LEU A 51 4.89 4.28 4.71
N GLN A 52 4.87 4.82 5.93
CA GLN A 52 5.71 4.35 7.04
C GLN A 52 5.42 2.90 7.46
N TRP A 53 4.15 2.52 7.49
CA TRP A 53 3.75 1.13 7.75
C TRP A 53 4.26 0.18 6.66
N VAL A 54 4.07 0.54 5.38
CA VAL A 54 4.59 -0.25 4.27
C VAL A 54 6.10 -0.33 4.30
N ASP A 55 6.80 0.77 4.56
CA ASP A 55 8.26 0.79 4.62
C ASP A 55 8.79 -0.20 5.66
N SER A 56 8.13 -0.24 6.83
CA SER A 56 8.41 -1.24 7.88
C SER A 56 8.11 -2.68 7.42
N LEU A 57 7.01 -2.89 6.70
CA LEU A 57 6.61 -4.19 6.13
C LEU A 57 7.60 -4.67 5.05
N TRP A 58 8.08 -3.74 4.23
CA TRP A 58 9.01 -3.96 3.13
C TRP A 58 10.43 -4.22 3.61
N SER A 59 10.89 -3.45 4.59
CA SER A 59 12.19 -3.63 5.26
C SER A 59 12.30 -5.01 5.91
N GLN A 60 11.21 -5.51 6.49
CA GLN A 60 11.14 -6.85 7.05
C GLN A 60 11.18 -7.97 5.98
N LYS A 61 11.12 -7.64 4.67
CA LYS A 61 10.95 -8.60 3.57
C LYS A 61 9.93 -9.69 3.90
N GLY A 62 8.87 -9.30 4.61
CA GLY A 62 7.89 -10.26 5.10
C GLY A 62 7.19 -10.95 3.93
N PRO A 63 6.66 -12.16 4.12
CA PRO A 63 5.83 -12.83 3.11
C PRO A 63 4.63 -11.97 2.66
N ALA A 64 4.25 -10.97 3.46
CA ALA A 64 3.17 -10.02 3.17
C ALA A 64 3.42 -9.12 1.93
N VAL A 65 4.68 -8.84 1.56
CA VAL A 65 5.00 -8.06 0.33
C VAL A 65 5.30 -8.94 -0.88
N GLN A 66 5.20 -10.26 -0.75
CA GLN A 66 5.46 -11.20 -1.84
C GLN A 66 4.21 -11.50 -2.68
N SER A 67 3.03 -11.38 -2.09
CA SER A 67 1.75 -11.64 -2.75
C SER A 67 0.83 -10.44 -2.63
N TYR A 68 0.20 -10.06 -3.74
CA TYR A 68 -0.75 -8.95 -3.78
C TYR A 68 -1.88 -9.15 -2.76
N ASP A 69 -2.41 -10.37 -2.67
CA ASP A 69 -3.51 -10.70 -1.75
C ASP A 69 -3.11 -10.53 -0.27
N SER A 70 -1.94 -11.04 0.13
CA SER A 70 -1.42 -10.84 1.49
C SER A 70 -1.22 -9.35 1.79
N PHE A 71 -0.70 -8.59 0.83
CA PHE A 71 -0.50 -7.15 1.00
C PHE A 71 -1.84 -6.42 1.21
N VAL A 72 -2.85 -6.72 0.40
CA VAL A 72 -4.18 -6.10 0.51
C VAL A 72 -4.87 -6.47 1.83
N ASN A 73 -4.75 -7.72 2.28
CA ASN A 73 -5.27 -8.15 3.59
C ASN A 73 -4.61 -7.37 4.73
N HIS A 74 -3.27 -7.34 4.77
CA HIS A 74 -2.50 -6.57 5.75
C HIS A 74 -2.84 -5.07 5.71
N PHE A 75 -3.04 -4.52 4.51
CA PHE A 75 -3.39 -3.12 4.32
C PHE A 75 -4.78 -2.80 4.86
N ARG A 76 -5.77 -3.68 4.63
CA ARG A 76 -7.12 -3.55 5.22
C ARG A 76 -7.07 -3.63 6.74
N GLU A 77 -6.27 -4.53 7.30
CA GLU A 77 -6.11 -4.64 8.75
C GLU A 77 -5.48 -3.37 9.35
N PHE A 78 -4.40 -2.86 8.76
CA PHE A 78 -3.81 -1.58 9.15
C PHE A 78 -4.81 -0.44 9.05
N SER A 79 -5.59 -0.42 7.97
CA SER A 79 -6.56 0.65 7.75
C SER A 79 -7.75 0.58 8.71
N ALA A 80 -8.16 -0.61 9.14
CA ALA A 80 -9.20 -0.80 10.15
C ALA A 80 -8.69 -0.52 11.58
N ASN A 81 -7.41 -0.81 11.84
CA ASN A 81 -6.78 -0.67 13.16
C ASN A 81 -5.40 -0.01 13.04
N PRO A 82 -5.31 1.33 12.98
CA PRO A 82 -4.04 2.05 12.86
C PRO A 82 -3.17 1.97 14.12
N SER A 83 -3.65 1.33 15.19
CA SER A 83 -2.91 1.09 16.44
C SER A 83 -1.92 -0.09 16.36
N LEU A 84 -1.99 -0.93 15.33
CA LEU A 84 -1.11 -2.09 15.12
C LEU A 84 0.21 -1.76 14.43
N THR A 85 0.52 -0.48 14.19
CA THR A 85 1.84 -0.12 13.65
C THR A 85 2.93 -0.42 14.68
N PRO A 86 3.99 -1.18 14.33
CA PRO A 86 5.17 -1.22 15.17
C PRO A 86 5.69 0.20 15.40
N PRO A 87 6.23 0.53 16.59
CA PRO A 87 6.70 1.87 16.89
C PRO A 87 7.72 2.29 15.83
N LEU A 88 7.46 3.45 15.23
CA LEU A 88 8.26 4.08 14.17
C LEU A 88 9.75 3.96 14.50
N VAL A 89 10.49 3.17 13.72
CA VAL A 89 11.95 3.32 13.67
C VAL A 89 12.22 4.64 12.96
N SER A 90 12.51 5.65 13.77
CA SER A 90 12.80 7.01 13.34
C SER A 90 14.14 7.05 12.59
N ASN A 91 14.13 6.84 11.29
CA ASN A 91 15.18 7.24 10.34
C ASN A 91 14.67 6.90 8.94
N PHE A 92 14.50 7.83 8.01
CA PHE A 92 15.56 8.60 7.40
C PHE A 92 15.02 9.94 6.89
N SER A 93 15.71 11.03 7.22
CA SER A 93 15.67 12.24 6.39
C SER A 93 16.56 11.99 5.18
N ILE A 94 15.93 12.12 4.00
CA ILE A 94 16.43 12.44 2.63
C ILE A 94 17.91 12.17 2.35
#